data_AF-A0A928W8F7-F1
#
_entry.id   AF-A0A928W8F7-F1
#
_cell.length_a   1.000
_cell.length_b   1.000
_cell.length_c   1.000
_cell.angle_alpha   90.00
_cell.angle_beta   90.00
_cell.angle_gamma   90.00
#
_symmetry.space_group_name_H-M   'P 1'
#
loop_
_entity.id
_entity.type
_entity.pdbx_description
1 polymer ?
#
loop_
_entity_poly.entity_id
_entity_poly.type
_entity_poly.pdbx_seq_one_letter_code
_entity_poly.pdbx_strand_id
1 'polypeptide(L)'
;MANALAFYFVLNLEKLLSQDAIEALSNNWETIVPLGGAFILTTLFNGLLPSEFKARLVFLKWNNPLPSRAAFTHYALKDQRIDLSVIQSRYAPLPTEEEEAAQSNLWYRIYRKFRDDPSIVHVHQDFLFMRDWCGLSLIALVVLSIVTAVIVDSDKIALFYMLALFGQYIFTMISARNYGERMVTTVLALESTDMVT
;
A
#
# COMPACT_ATOMS: atom_id res chain seq x y z
N MET A 1 2.33 6.61 -12.40
CA MET A 1 1.84 5.59 -13.35
C MET A 1 0.94 6.17 -14.43
N ALA A 2 -0.10 6.96 -14.10
CA ALA A 2 -1.02 7.54 -15.08
C ALA A 2 -0.32 8.35 -16.19
N ASN A 3 0.68 9.17 -15.87
CA ASN A 3 1.37 9.98 -16.88
C ASN A 3 2.31 9.17 -17.79
N ALA A 4 2.92 8.10 -17.28
CA ALA A 4 3.79 7.23 -18.09
C ALA A 4 2.95 6.30 -18.98
N LEU A 5 1.80 5.81 -18.47
CA LEU A 5 0.81 5.07 -19.25
C LEU A 5 0.14 5.97 -20.28
N ALA A 6 -0.24 7.21 -19.93
CA ALA A 6 -0.79 8.19 -20.87
C ALA A 6 0.24 8.60 -21.92
N PHE A 7 1.51 8.76 -21.55
CA PHE A 7 2.59 9.04 -22.50
C PHE A 7 2.87 7.86 -23.42
N TYR A 8 2.95 6.63 -22.90
CA TYR A 8 3.03 5.42 -23.71
C TYR A 8 1.80 5.24 -24.60
N PHE A 9 0.61 5.57 -24.10
CA PHE A 9 -0.65 5.51 -24.84
C PHE A 9 -0.68 6.56 -25.96
N VAL A 10 -0.22 7.78 -25.72
CA VAL A 10 -0.07 8.85 -26.74
C VAL A 10 0.98 8.48 -27.79
N LEU A 11 2.11 7.90 -27.38
CA LEU A 11 3.15 7.45 -28.31
C LEU A 11 2.71 6.26 -29.18
N ASN A 12 1.78 5.43 -28.70
CA ASN A 12 1.25 4.28 -29.43
C ASN A 12 -0.17 4.51 -29.98
N LEU A 13 -0.72 5.71 -29.84
CA LEU A 13 -2.12 6.02 -30.18
C LEU A 13 -2.36 5.89 -31.69
N GLU A 14 -1.36 6.22 -32.51
CA GLU A 14 -1.41 5.98 -33.97
C GLU A 14 -1.36 4.49 -34.32
N LYS A 15 -0.64 3.68 -33.55
CA LYS A 15 -0.56 2.21 -33.70
C LYS A 15 -1.80 1.47 -33.17
N LEU A 16 -2.49 2.05 -32.19
CA LEU A 16 -3.70 1.50 -31.58
C LEU A 16 -4.97 1.87 -32.38
N LEU A 17 -4.93 2.98 -33.12
CA LEU A 17 -6.02 3.47 -33.97
C LEU A 17 -5.95 2.99 -35.43
N SER A 18 -4.81 2.46 -35.91
CA SER A 18 -4.79 1.73 -37.18
C SER A 18 -5.49 0.38 -37.02
N GLN A 19 -5.99 -0.18 -38.12
CA GLN A 19 -6.71 -1.48 -38.19
C GLN A 19 -5.93 -2.70 -37.63
N ASP A 20 -4.75 -2.49 -37.05
CA ASP A 20 -3.80 -3.49 -36.57
C ASP A 20 -3.99 -3.87 -35.09
N ALA A 21 -4.88 -3.25 -34.32
CA ALA A 21 -5.06 -3.62 -32.91
C ALA A 21 -5.68 -5.02 -32.75
N ILE A 22 -6.68 -5.35 -33.58
CA ILE A 22 -7.32 -6.66 -33.60
C ILE A 22 -6.39 -7.71 -34.21
N GLU A 23 -5.63 -7.35 -35.25
CA GLU A 23 -4.62 -8.23 -35.86
C GLU A 23 -3.42 -8.47 -34.94
N ALA A 24 -2.97 -7.47 -34.19
CA ALA A 24 -1.93 -7.63 -33.17
C ALA A 24 -2.41 -8.46 -31.98
N LEU A 25 -3.68 -8.34 -31.59
CA LEU A 25 -4.32 -9.19 -30.58
C LEU A 25 -4.45 -10.65 -31.06
N SER A 26 -4.85 -10.87 -32.31
CA SER A 26 -4.98 -12.22 -32.87
C SER A 26 -3.64 -12.88 -33.12
N ASN A 27 -2.62 -12.12 -33.54
CA ASN A 27 -1.30 -12.67 -33.87
C ASN A 27 -0.42 -12.89 -32.64
N ASN A 28 -0.67 -12.20 -31.52
CA ASN A 28 0.08 -12.35 -30.28
C ASN A 28 -0.74 -12.98 -29.14
N TRP A 29 -1.82 -13.69 -29.47
CA TRP A 29 -2.70 -14.32 -28.49
C TRP A 29 -1.93 -15.25 -27.53
N GLU A 30 -0.90 -15.93 -28.02
CA GLU A 30 -0.01 -16.80 -27.25
C GLU A 30 0.75 -16.05 -26.14
N THR A 31 0.97 -14.74 -26.30
CA THR A 31 1.62 -13.89 -25.30
C THR A 31 0.59 -13.17 -24.42
N ILE A 32 -0.52 -12.72 -25.01
CA ILE A 32 -1.55 -11.91 -24.34
C ILE A 32 -2.37 -12.76 -23.35
N VAL A 33 -2.69 -14.00 -23.71
CA VAL A 33 -3.49 -14.89 -22.85
C VAL A 33 -2.76 -15.22 -21.54
N PRO A 34 -1.46 -15.61 -21.54
CA PRO A 34 -0.72 -15.80 -20.30
C PRO A 34 -0.59 -14.51 -19.47
N LEU A 35 -0.36 -13.36 -20.10
CA LEU A 35 -0.26 -12.06 -19.42
C LEU A 35 -1.58 -11.65 -18.75
N GLY A 36 -2.70 -11.75 -19.47
CA GLY A 36 -4.03 -11.49 -18.92
C GLY A 36 -4.41 -12.48 -17.82
N GLY A 37 -4.11 -13.76 -18.02
CA GLY A 37 -4.29 -14.81 -17.01
C GLY A 37 -3.49 -14.53 -15.74
N ALA A 38 -2.21 -14.15 -15.87
CA ALA A 38 -1.36 -13.78 -14.75
C ALA A 38 -1.92 -12.56 -13.98
N PHE A 39 -2.44 -11.56 -14.69
CA PHE A 39 -3.07 -10.39 -14.07
C PHE A 39 -4.34 -10.73 -13.29
N ILE A 40 -5.21 -11.57 -13.86
CA ILE A 40 -6.43 -12.03 -13.18
C ILE A 40 -6.06 -12.86 -11.94
N LEU A 41 -5.15 -13.83 -12.10
CA LEU A 41 -4.70 -14.69 -11.01
C LEU A 41 -4.08 -13.87 -9.88
N THR A 42 -3.18 -12.95 -10.17
CA THR A 42 -2.57 -12.08 -9.14
C THR A 42 -3.61 -11.23 -8.41
N THR A 43 -4.61 -10.70 -9.13
CA THR A 43 -5.72 -9.95 -8.52
C THR A 43 -6.57 -10.84 -7.60
N LEU A 44 -6.90 -12.06 -8.04
CA LEU A 44 -7.63 -13.04 -7.23
C LEU A 44 -6.84 -13.43 -5.97
N PHE A 45 -5.55 -13.74 -6.12
CA PHE A 45 -4.68 -14.05 -4.99
C PHE A 45 -4.56 -12.89 -4.01
N ASN A 46 -4.50 -11.66 -4.49
CA ASN A 46 -4.52 -10.49 -3.62
C ASN A 46 -5.85 -10.36 -2.84
N GLY A 47 -6.98 -10.75 -3.43
CA GLY A 47 -8.27 -10.83 -2.73
C GLY A 47 -8.31 -11.94 -1.68
N LEU A 48 -7.59 -13.05 -1.90
CA LEU A 48 -7.50 -14.18 -0.95
C LEU A 48 -6.62 -13.88 0.26
N LEU A 49 -5.66 -12.96 0.15
CA LEU A 49 -4.80 -12.58 1.26
C LEU A 49 -5.59 -11.77 2.31
N PRO A 50 -5.68 -12.23 3.57
CA PRO A 50 -6.36 -11.49 4.62
C PRO A 50 -5.74 -10.11 4.83
N SER A 51 -6.56 -9.10 5.10
CA SER A 51 -6.10 -7.73 5.36
C SER A 51 -5.04 -7.64 6.46
N GLU A 52 -5.18 -8.48 7.50
CA GLU A 52 -4.20 -8.56 8.58
C GLU A 52 -2.85 -9.09 8.09
N PHE A 53 -2.84 -10.14 7.26
CA PHE A 53 -1.62 -10.68 6.69
C PHE A 53 -0.88 -9.64 5.85
N LYS A 54 -1.60 -8.89 5.01
CA LYS A 54 -1.02 -7.78 4.25
C LYS A 54 -0.43 -6.70 5.15
N ALA A 55 -1.11 -6.36 6.26
CA ALA A 55 -0.57 -5.41 7.23
C ALA A 55 0.71 -5.96 7.88
N ARG A 56 0.76 -7.25 8.21
CA ARG A 56 1.98 -7.86 8.76
C ARG A 56 3.14 -7.85 7.76
N LEU A 57 2.88 -8.04 6.47
CA LEU A 57 3.90 -7.89 5.41
C LEU A 57 4.42 -6.46 5.33
N VAL A 58 3.50 -5.48 5.34
CA VAL A 58 3.86 -4.06 5.31
C VAL A 58 4.71 -3.71 6.51
N PHE A 59 4.24 -3.94 7.75
CA PHE A 59 4.92 -3.48 8.96
C PHE A 59 6.00 -4.44 9.48
N LEU A 60 6.16 -5.62 8.87
CA LEU A 60 7.06 -6.70 9.31
C LEU A 60 6.90 -7.05 10.80
N LYS A 61 5.68 -6.91 11.33
CA LYS A 61 5.34 -7.23 12.72
C LYS A 61 4.29 -8.35 12.71
N TRP A 62 4.59 -9.46 13.38
CA TRP A 62 3.73 -10.65 13.39
C TRP A 62 2.53 -10.53 14.31
N ASN A 63 2.71 -9.87 15.45
CA ASN A 63 1.63 -9.52 16.35
C ASN A 63 1.32 -8.04 16.20
N ASN A 64 0.04 -7.68 16.13
CA ASN A 64 -0.36 -6.29 16.32
C ASN A 64 0.27 -5.29 15.31
N PRO A 65 0.14 -5.50 13.98
CA PRO A 65 0.95 -4.80 12.98
C PRO A 65 0.58 -3.33 12.72
N LEU A 66 -0.58 -2.86 13.20
CA LEU A 66 -1.09 -1.54 12.84
C LEU A 66 -0.34 -0.41 13.55
N PRO A 67 -0.04 0.70 12.85
CA PRO A 67 0.66 1.85 13.43
C PRO A 67 -0.18 2.57 14.50
N SER A 68 -1.52 2.41 14.46
CA SER A 68 -2.43 2.95 15.47
C SER A 68 -2.15 2.47 16.90
N ARG A 69 -1.42 1.36 17.06
CA ARG A 69 -1.05 0.81 18.37
C ARG A 69 0.04 1.56 19.09
N ALA A 70 0.77 2.44 18.40
CA ALA A 70 1.72 3.38 18.99
C ALA A 70 1.31 4.83 18.66
N ALA A 71 0.01 5.05 18.45
CA ALA A 71 -0.52 6.33 17.99
C ALA A 71 -0.12 7.48 18.92
N PHE A 72 -0.27 7.30 20.24
CA PHE A 72 -0.04 8.35 21.22
C PHE A 72 1.38 8.29 21.81
N THR A 73 1.96 7.09 21.93
CA THR A 73 3.27 6.89 22.55
C THR A 73 4.45 7.08 21.60
N HIS A 74 4.25 7.00 20.28
CA HIS A 74 5.31 7.19 19.29
C HIS A 74 4.94 8.24 18.24
N TYR A 75 3.85 8.03 17.51
CA TYR A 75 3.53 8.83 16.33
C TYR A 75 3.10 10.26 16.70
N ALA A 76 2.31 10.42 17.76
CA ALA A 76 1.88 11.72 18.24
C ALA A 76 3.04 12.60 18.75
N LEU A 77 4.06 11.99 19.37
CA LEU A 77 5.24 12.70 19.87
C LEU A 77 6.18 13.16 18.75
N LYS A 78 6.18 12.43 17.63
CA LYS A 78 7.13 12.66 16.52
C LYS A 78 6.62 13.69 15.51
N ASP A 79 5.31 13.86 15.36
CA ASP A 79 4.72 14.75 14.37
C ASP A 79 4.45 16.14 14.97
N GLN A 80 5.16 17.16 14.46
CA GLN A 80 5.08 18.54 14.94
C GLN A 80 3.72 19.21 14.70
N ARG A 81 2.86 18.63 13.85
CA ARG A 81 1.53 19.17 13.56
C ARG A 81 0.51 18.87 14.66
N ILE A 82 0.86 17.98 15.60
CA ILE A 82 -0.05 17.48 16.63
C ILE A 82 0.17 18.26 17.92
N ASP A 83 -0.85 18.97 18.37
CA ASP A 83 -0.86 19.52 19.73
C ASP A 83 -1.32 18.45 20.73
N LEU A 84 -0.34 17.80 21.36
CA LEU A 84 -0.58 16.78 22.37
C LEU A 84 -1.28 17.32 23.62
N SER A 85 -1.11 18.59 23.97
CA SER A 85 -1.76 19.18 25.14
C SER A 85 -3.28 19.24 24.97
N VAL A 86 -3.73 19.59 23.76
CA VAL A 86 -5.16 19.58 23.39
C VAL A 86 -5.72 18.16 23.45
N ILE A 87 -5.02 17.18 22.89
CA ILE A 87 -5.46 15.77 22.92
C ILE A 87 -5.53 15.26 24.37
N GLN A 88 -4.52 15.56 25.20
CA GLN A 88 -4.51 15.18 26.61
C GLN A 88 -5.66 15.82 27.37
N SER A 89 -5.98 17.10 27.13
CA SER A 89 -7.10 17.77 27.80
C SER A 89 -8.45 17.10 27.55
N ARG A 90 -8.61 16.41 26.40
CA ARG A 90 -9.87 15.75 26.00
C ARG A 90 -9.96 14.28 26.40
N TYR A 91 -8.83 13.58 26.38
CA TYR A 91 -8.80 12.12 26.48
C TYR A 91 -7.93 11.58 27.60
N ALA A 92 -7.42 12.43 28.49
CA ALA A 92 -6.61 11.96 29.62
C ALA A 92 -7.39 10.96 30.52
N PRO A 93 -6.71 9.92 31.03
CA PRO A 93 -5.31 9.57 30.74
C PRO A 93 -5.15 8.93 29.35
N LEU A 94 -4.08 9.30 28.63
CA LEU A 94 -3.73 8.65 27.37
C LEU A 94 -3.14 7.25 27.65
N PRO A 95 -3.39 6.26 26.78
CA PRO A 95 -2.87 4.92 27.01
C PRO A 95 -1.35 4.84 26.90
N THR A 96 -0.76 3.97 27.70
CA THR A 96 0.68 3.72 27.79
C THR A 96 1.19 2.80 26.67
N GLU A 97 2.51 2.61 26.61
CA GLU A 97 3.15 1.75 25.59
C GLU A 97 2.73 0.28 25.72
N GLU A 98 2.52 -0.19 26.94
CA GLU A 98 2.05 -1.55 27.23
C GLU A 98 0.58 -1.76 26.79
N GLU A 99 -0.19 -0.69 26.68
CA GLU A 99 -1.61 -0.71 26.35
C GLU A 99 -1.88 -0.52 24.85
N GLU A 100 -1.14 -1.25 24.00
CA GLU A 100 -1.24 -1.18 22.52
C GLU A 100 -2.70 -1.23 22.00
N ALA A 101 -3.52 -2.09 22.59
CA ALA A 101 -4.93 -2.23 22.20
C ALA A 101 -5.76 -0.99 22.56
N ALA A 102 -5.53 -0.39 23.72
CA ALA A 102 -6.21 0.83 24.15
C ALA A 102 -5.80 2.02 23.27
N GLN A 103 -4.52 2.11 22.87
CA GLN A 103 -4.05 3.11 21.89
C GLN A 103 -4.83 2.99 20.57
N SER A 104 -4.91 1.80 20.00
CA SER A 104 -5.63 1.60 18.73
C SER A 104 -7.13 1.85 18.86
N ASN A 105 -7.74 1.48 19.99
CA ASN A 105 -9.16 1.69 20.23
C ASN A 105 -9.51 3.18 20.38
N LEU A 106 -8.69 3.94 21.13
CA LEU A 106 -8.87 5.38 21.28
C LEU A 106 -8.63 6.09 19.94
N TRP A 107 -7.55 5.76 19.24
CA TRP A 107 -7.29 6.29 17.91
C TRP A 107 -8.45 6.03 16.94
N TYR A 108 -9.00 4.80 16.94
CA TYR A 108 -10.13 4.46 16.07
C TYR A 108 -11.40 5.26 16.42
N ARG A 109 -11.64 5.55 17.70
CA ARG A 109 -12.75 6.43 18.11
C ARG A 109 -12.59 7.85 17.55
N ILE A 110 -11.38 8.40 17.57
CA ILE A 110 -11.06 9.70 16.99
C ILE A 110 -11.21 9.67 15.47
N TYR A 111 -10.63 8.66 14.80
CA TYR A 111 -10.75 8.44 13.36
C TYR A 111 -12.19 8.46 12.88
N ARG A 112 -13.12 7.83 13.62
CA ARG A 112 -14.54 7.81 13.24
C ARG A 112 -15.21 9.18 13.20
N LYS A 113 -14.66 10.20 13.86
CA LYS A 113 -15.16 11.58 13.76
C LYS A 113 -14.77 12.23 12.43
N PHE A 114 -13.57 11.94 11.95
CA PHE A 114 -12.96 12.54 10.74
C PHE A 114 -12.96 11.60 9.53
N ARG A 115 -13.69 10.48 9.60
CA ARG A 115 -13.68 9.43 8.56
C ARG A 115 -13.99 9.93 7.15
N ASP A 116 -14.83 10.95 7.05
CA ASP A 116 -15.31 11.51 5.78
C ASP A 116 -14.57 12.83 5.43
N ASP A 117 -13.57 13.23 6.24
CA ASP A 117 -12.68 14.34 5.91
C ASP A 117 -11.87 13.98 4.64
N PRO A 118 -11.82 14.87 3.62
CA PRO A 118 -11.11 14.58 2.37
C PRO A 118 -9.65 14.18 2.56
N SER A 119 -8.97 14.75 3.56
CA SER A 119 -7.56 14.45 3.88
C SER A 119 -7.40 13.02 4.40
N ILE A 120 -8.36 12.56 5.21
CA ILE A 120 -8.38 11.20 5.76
C ILE A 120 -8.74 10.18 4.68
N VAL A 121 -9.78 10.47 3.89
CA VAL A 121 -10.19 9.59 2.78
C VAL A 121 -9.03 9.37 1.81
N HIS A 122 -8.35 10.44 1.40
CA HIS A 122 -7.21 10.35 0.49
C HIS A 122 -6.07 9.50 1.06
N VAL A 123 -5.62 9.80 2.28
CA VAL A 123 -4.51 9.06 2.90
C VAL A 123 -4.89 7.60 3.19
N HIS A 124 -6.15 7.33 3.54
CA HIS A 124 -6.64 5.97 3.72
C HIS A 124 -6.63 5.18 2.41
N GLN A 125 -7.09 5.78 1.30
CA GLN A 125 -7.04 5.18 -0.03
C GLN A 125 -5.61 4.89 -0.47
N ASP A 126 -4.68 5.83 -0.28
CA ASP A 126 -3.26 5.63 -0.58
C ASP A 126 -2.67 4.45 0.21
N PHE A 127 -3.02 4.35 1.50
CA PHE A 127 -2.59 3.23 2.33
C PHE A 127 -3.15 1.90 1.83
N LEU A 128 -4.45 1.82 1.54
CA LEU A 128 -5.08 0.60 1.03
C LEU A 128 -4.46 0.18 -0.30
N PHE A 129 -4.28 1.13 -1.23
CA PHE A 129 -3.68 0.89 -2.52
C PHE A 129 -2.25 0.37 -2.41
N MET A 130 -1.39 1.03 -1.62
CA MET A 130 0.00 0.62 -1.48
C MET A 130 0.17 -0.68 -0.71
N ARG A 131 -0.69 -0.95 0.27
CA ARG A 131 -0.72 -2.23 0.99
C ARG A 131 -1.09 -3.38 0.05
N ASP A 132 -2.10 -3.20 -0.78
CA ASP A 132 -2.52 -4.22 -1.74
C ASP A 132 -1.49 -4.39 -2.86
N TRP A 133 -0.87 -3.30 -3.31
CA TRP A 133 0.27 -3.35 -4.24
C TRP A 133 1.49 -4.06 -3.64
N CYS A 134 1.79 -3.87 -2.35
CA CYS A 134 2.83 -4.61 -1.64
C CYS A 134 2.55 -6.12 -1.67
N GLY A 135 1.31 -6.53 -1.36
CA GLY A 135 0.88 -7.93 -1.46
C GLY A 135 1.05 -8.51 -2.87
N LEU A 136 0.62 -7.76 -3.89
CA LEU A 136 0.82 -8.15 -5.31
C LEU A 136 2.30 -8.27 -5.68
N SER A 137 3.14 -7.34 -5.21
CA SER A 137 4.58 -7.37 -5.50
C SER A 137 5.28 -8.57 -4.86
N LEU A 138 4.82 -9.03 -3.69
CA LEU A 138 5.32 -10.25 -3.06
C LEU A 138 4.91 -11.50 -3.86
N ILE A 139 3.65 -11.57 -4.30
CA ILE A 139 3.17 -12.67 -5.15
C ILE A 139 3.98 -12.69 -6.45
N ALA A 140 4.16 -11.53 -7.09
CA ALA A 140 4.96 -11.39 -8.30
C ALA A 140 6.41 -11.81 -8.05
N LEU A 141 7.01 -11.40 -6.93
CA LEU A 141 8.36 -11.82 -6.54
C LEU A 141 8.44 -13.36 -6.48
N VAL A 142 7.52 -14.05 -5.81
CA VAL A 142 7.57 -15.52 -5.69
C VAL A 142 7.32 -16.20 -7.04
N VAL A 143 6.20 -15.88 -7.69
CA VAL A 143 5.77 -16.56 -8.91
C VAL A 143 6.73 -16.30 -10.07
N LEU A 144 7.08 -15.03 -10.31
CA LEU A 144 7.94 -14.67 -11.42
C LEU A 144 9.39 -15.07 -11.18
N SER A 145 9.87 -15.15 -9.93
CA SER A 145 11.21 -15.71 -9.67
C SER A 145 11.29 -17.19 -10.02
N ILE A 146 10.25 -17.99 -9.70
CA ILE A 146 10.19 -19.41 -10.07
C ILE A 146 10.18 -19.54 -11.60
N VAL A 147 9.34 -18.77 -12.29
CA VAL A 147 9.27 -18.78 -13.76
C VAL A 147 10.61 -18.37 -14.38
N THR A 148 11.25 -17.33 -13.84
CA THR A 148 12.55 -16.83 -14.30
C THR A 148 13.63 -17.91 -14.14
N ALA A 149 13.65 -18.61 -13.02
CA ALA A 149 14.62 -19.68 -12.77
C ALA A 149 14.48 -20.88 -13.72
N VAL A 150 13.32 -21.07 -14.34
CA VAL A 150 13.06 -22.18 -15.29
C VAL A 150 13.28 -21.75 -16.74
N ILE A 151 12.91 -20.51 -17.09
CA ILE A 151 12.87 -20.05 -18.49
C ILE A 151 14.14 -19.32 -18.91
N VAL A 152 14.81 -18.62 -17.99
CA VAL A 152 15.95 -17.76 -18.33
C VAL A 152 17.26 -18.52 -18.22
N ASP A 153 17.89 -18.78 -19.37
CA ASP A 153 19.18 -19.50 -19.45
C ASP A 153 20.37 -18.74 -18.83
N SER A 154 20.27 -17.41 -18.72
CA SER A 154 21.36 -16.58 -18.19
C SER A 154 21.18 -16.27 -16.72
N ASP A 155 22.02 -16.86 -15.87
CA ASP A 155 22.03 -16.64 -14.42
C ASP A 155 22.15 -15.15 -14.05
N LYS A 156 22.93 -14.37 -14.81
CA LYS A 156 23.10 -12.94 -14.55
C LYS A 156 21.82 -12.15 -14.80
N ILE A 157 21.11 -12.47 -15.88
CA ILE A 157 19.84 -11.81 -16.24
C ILE A 157 18.75 -12.22 -15.24
N ALA A 158 18.68 -13.52 -14.91
CA ALA A 158 17.76 -14.05 -13.91
C ALA A 158 17.97 -13.38 -12.55
N LEU A 159 19.21 -13.30 -12.07
CA LEU A 159 19.54 -12.65 -10.80
C LEU A 159 19.19 -11.17 -10.80
N PHE A 160 19.53 -10.44 -11.87
CA PHE A 160 19.18 -9.02 -12.00
C PHE A 160 17.67 -8.81 -11.91
N TYR A 161 16.88 -9.63 -12.62
CA TYR A 161 15.43 -9.54 -12.60
C TYR A 161 14.83 -9.87 -11.22
N MET A 162 15.32 -10.92 -10.55
CA MET A 162 14.89 -11.26 -9.18
C MET A 162 15.22 -10.13 -8.18
N LEU A 163 16.39 -9.51 -8.31
CA LEU A 163 16.77 -8.35 -7.49
C LEU A 163 15.88 -7.13 -7.77
N ALA A 164 15.49 -6.91 -9.03
CA ALA A 164 14.56 -5.85 -9.39
C ALA A 164 13.17 -6.08 -8.77
N LEU A 165 12.64 -7.31 -8.83
CA LEU A 165 11.38 -7.68 -8.17
C LEU A 165 11.45 -7.51 -6.65
N PHE A 166 12.58 -7.91 -6.05
CA PHE A 166 12.80 -7.73 -4.61
C PHE A 166 12.84 -6.24 -4.24
N GLY A 167 13.58 -5.43 -5.02
CA GLY A 167 13.61 -3.98 -4.85
C GLY A 167 12.22 -3.35 -4.93
N GLN A 168 11.41 -3.74 -5.92
CA GLN A 168 10.02 -3.30 -6.05
C GLN A 168 9.21 -3.62 -4.78
N TYR A 169 9.30 -4.85 -4.27
CA TYR A 169 8.63 -5.24 -3.03
C TYR A 169 9.05 -4.31 -1.87
N ILE A 170 10.34 -4.08 -1.68
CA ILE A 170 10.85 -3.19 -0.62
C ILE A 170 10.33 -1.75 -0.76
N PHE A 171 10.36 -1.17 -1.96
CA PHE A 171 9.86 0.20 -2.18
C PHE A 171 8.37 0.33 -1.86
N THR A 172 7.58 -0.67 -2.23
CA THR A 172 6.13 -0.66 -2.01
C THR A 172 5.78 -0.90 -0.54
N MET A 173 6.54 -1.76 0.14
CA MET A 173 6.47 -1.97 1.58
C MET A 173 6.76 -0.67 2.36
N ILE A 174 7.85 0.04 2.02
CA ILE A 174 8.19 1.33 2.64
C ILE A 174 7.10 2.37 2.37
N SER A 175 6.61 2.44 1.13
CA SER A 175 5.54 3.37 0.76
C SER A 175 4.26 3.11 1.57
N ALA A 176 3.83 1.85 1.66
CA ALA A 176 2.66 1.46 2.45
C ALA A 176 2.82 1.79 3.95
N ARG A 177 4.01 1.62 4.53
CA ARG A 177 4.29 2.06 5.92
C ARG A 177 4.08 3.56 6.06
N ASN A 178 4.72 4.34 5.20
CA ASN A 178 4.65 5.81 5.26
C ASN A 178 3.22 6.32 5.17
N TYR A 179 2.37 5.73 4.32
CA TYR A 179 0.95 6.09 4.25
C TYR A 179 0.16 5.65 5.48
N GLY A 180 0.44 4.48 6.05
CA GLY A 180 -0.19 4.04 7.28
C GLY A 180 0.15 4.92 8.48
N GLU A 181 1.40 5.35 8.60
CA GLU A 181 1.85 6.29 9.63
C GLU A 181 1.21 7.67 9.43
N ARG A 182 1.21 8.16 8.18
CA ARG A 182 0.56 9.42 7.82
C ARG A 182 -0.94 9.40 8.12
N MET A 183 -1.61 8.27 7.94
CA MET A 183 -3.02 8.12 8.30
C MET A 183 -3.22 8.36 9.80
N VAL A 184 -2.38 7.72 10.63
CA VAL A 184 -2.45 7.87 12.08
C VAL A 184 -2.21 9.32 12.50
N THR A 185 -1.15 9.95 12.00
CA THR A 185 -0.80 11.32 12.41
C THR A 185 -1.76 12.36 11.86
N THR A 186 -2.33 12.16 10.67
CA THR A 186 -3.32 13.11 10.11
C THR A 186 -4.61 13.12 10.93
N VAL A 187 -5.09 11.96 11.39
CA VAL A 187 -6.25 11.88 12.30
C VAL A 187 -6.00 12.66 13.58
N LEU A 188 -4.82 12.48 14.17
CA LEU A 188 -4.46 13.15 15.43
C LEU A 188 -4.23 14.65 15.24
N ALA A 189 -3.65 15.07 14.11
CA ALA A 189 -3.48 16.47 13.77
C ALA A 189 -4.83 17.18 13.67
N LEU A 190 -5.80 16.58 12.96
CA LEU A 190 -7.16 17.11 12.85
C LEU A 190 -7.82 17.27 14.23
N GLU A 191 -7.77 16.22 15.07
CA GLU A 191 -8.34 16.29 16.43
C GLU A 191 -7.67 17.35 17.31
N SER A 192 -6.38 17.60 17.12
CA SER A 192 -5.66 18.65 17.89
C SER A 192 -6.02 20.07 17.47
N THR A 193 -6.49 20.25 16.24
CA THR A 193 -6.90 21.56 15.69
C THR A 193 -8.41 21.80 15.71
N ASP A 194 -9.20 20.74 15.85
CA ASP A 194 -10.65 20.80 15.93
C ASP A 194 -11.05 21.69 17.12
N MET A 195 -11.81 22.76 16.89
CA MET A 195 -12.23 23.63 17.99
C MET A 195 -13.32 22.91 18.80
N VAL A 196 -13.26 22.99 20.13
CA VAL A 196 -14.25 22.37 21.02
C VAL A 196 -15.64 22.90 20.67
N THR A 197 -16.46 22.09 19.99
CA THR A 197 -17.92 22.28 19.91
C THR A 197 -18.60 21.73 21.15
#